data_AF-F6DKR1-F1
#
_entry.id   AF-F6DKR1-F1
#
_cell.length_a   1.000
_cell.length_b   1.000
_cell.length_c   1.000
_cell.angle_alpha   90.00
_cell.angle_beta   90.00
_cell.angle_gamma   90.00
#
_symmetry.space_group_name_H-M   'P 1'
#
loop_
_entity.id
_entity.type
_entity.pdbx_description
1 polymer ?
#
loop_
_entity_poly.entity_id
_entity_poly.type
_entity_poly.pdbx_seq_one_letter_code
_entity_poly.pdbx_strand_id
1 'polypeptide(L)'
;MVINMDHQLMIAFALCTLAGLSTGFGSLIAFFTDRTNTKMLSLGLGFSAGVMIYVSMMDLLPQARHQLVLGGEGVLADWMVLGGFLGGMLLIASIDKFVPEPVNPHELQLVGDLAGPAEEKGQEGLKRVGLFTALAIANHNFPEGMATFVSALQDPSIGVAIALAVAIHNIPEGMAVALLVFYATGSRKKAFLHSFLSGMAEPVGAVAGYLLLLPYLNYITFGIVFAVIAGIMVYISLDELLPAARKFGEHHLSIYGVIGGMMIMAVSLILL
;
A
#
# COMPACT_ATOMS: atom_id res chain seq x y z
N MET A 1 -0.97 -0.09 -33.55
CA MET A 1 -1.26 0.52 -32.24
C MET A 1 -2.30 -0.27 -31.44
N VAL A 2 -3.38 -0.77 -32.06
CA VAL A 2 -4.44 -1.52 -31.36
C VAL A 2 -3.99 -2.90 -30.82
N ILE A 3 -3.18 -3.66 -31.57
CA ILE A 3 -2.71 -5.01 -31.16
C ILE A 3 -1.78 -4.99 -29.93
N ASN A 4 -1.09 -3.86 -29.64
CA ASN A 4 -0.24 -3.73 -28.45
C ASN A 4 -1.01 -3.33 -27.19
N MET A 5 -2.15 -2.65 -27.34
CA MET A 5 -2.91 -2.13 -26.20
C MET A 5 -3.55 -3.27 -25.40
N ASP A 6 -4.12 -4.27 -26.09
CA ASP A 6 -4.78 -5.40 -25.44
C ASP A 6 -3.77 -6.26 -24.65
N HIS A 7 -2.56 -6.45 -25.18
CA HIS A 7 -1.50 -7.19 -24.49
C HIS A 7 -0.95 -6.43 -23.27
N GLN A 8 -0.75 -5.12 -23.39
CA GLN A 8 -0.32 -4.27 -22.26
C GLN A 8 -1.39 -4.21 -21.17
N LEU A 9 -2.67 -4.13 -21.54
CA LEU A 9 -3.78 -4.19 -20.60
C LEU A 9 -3.80 -5.52 -19.84
N MET A 10 -3.66 -6.65 -20.55
CA MET A 10 -3.61 -7.97 -19.91
C MET A 10 -2.43 -8.07 -18.94
N ILE A 11 -1.25 -7.57 -19.30
CA ILE A 11 -0.09 -7.53 -18.41
C ILE A 11 -0.38 -6.65 -17.19
N ALA A 12 -0.89 -5.43 -17.37
CA ALA A 12 -1.13 -4.49 -16.29
C ALA A 12 -2.14 -5.05 -15.27
N PHE A 13 -3.23 -5.66 -15.74
CA PHE A 13 -4.20 -6.33 -14.87
C PHE A 13 -3.62 -7.57 -14.19
N ALA A 14 -2.82 -8.38 -14.90
CA ALA A 14 -2.19 -9.56 -14.32
C ALA A 14 -1.20 -9.17 -13.21
N LEU A 15 -0.36 -8.16 -13.45
CA LEU A 15 0.60 -7.65 -12.47
C LEU A 15 -0.09 -7.12 -11.22
N CYS A 16 -1.13 -6.30 -11.39
CA CYS A 16 -1.91 -5.79 -10.27
C CYS A 16 -2.66 -6.89 -9.51
N THR A 17 -3.18 -7.90 -10.21
CA THR A 17 -3.82 -9.03 -9.55
C THR A 17 -2.80 -9.86 -8.75
N LEU A 18 -1.61 -10.12 -9.31
CA LEU A 18 -0.55 -10.85 -8.62
C LEU A 18 -0.04 -10.09 -7.39
N ALA A 19 0.09 -8.78 -7.50
CA ALA A 19 0.43 -7.90 -6.39
C ALA A 19 -0.63 -7.97 -5.29
N GLY A 20 -1.93 -7.77 -5.59
CA GLY A 20 -2.99 -7.88 -4.58
C GLY A 20 -3.18 -9.27 -3.97
N LEU A 21 -2.88 -10.34 -4.74
CA LEU A 21 -2.88 -11.71 -4.20
C LEU A 21 -1.78 -11.93 -3.16
N SER A 22 -0.69 -11.16 -3.20
CA SER A 22 0.40 -11.29 -2.24
C SER A 22 0.00 -10.87 -0.82
N THR A 23 -0.98 -9.98 -0.66
CA THR A 23 -1.60 -9.66 0.65
C THR A 23 -2.29 -10.90 1.22
N GLY A 24 -3.07 -11.59 0.38
CA GLY A 24 -3.69 -12.87 0.73
C GLY A 24 -2.65 -13.95 1.06
N PHE A 25 -1.54 -14.00 0.32
CA PHE A 25 -0.44 -14.91 0.62
C PHE A 25 0.24 -14.60 1.97
N GLY A 26 0.50 -13.33 2.26
CA GLY A 26 0.98 -12.87 3.57
C GLY A 26 0.05 -13.32 4.70
N SER A 27 -1.26 -13.21 4.51
CA SER A 27 -2.25 -13.66 5.51
C SER A 27 -2.14 -15.16 5.84
N LEU A 28 -1.75 -16.00 4.87
CA LEU A 28 -1.53 -17.44 5.10
C LEU A 28 -0.27 -17.67 5.92
N ILE A 29 0.84 -16.98 5.57
CA ILE A 29 2.11 -17.05 6.30
C ILE A 29 1.89 -16.70 7.77
N ALA A 30 1.06 -15.69 8.04
CA ALA A 30 0.72 -15.23 9.39
C ALA A 30 0.23 -16.34 10.34
N PHE A 31 -0.39 -17.40 9.81
CA PHE A 31 -0.88 -18.52 10.63
C PHE A 31 0.15 -19.60 10.91
N PHE A 32 1.26 -19.61 10.17
CA PHE A 32 2.41 -20.51 10.36
C PHE A 32 3.53 -19.85 11.15
N THR A 33 3.57 -18.52 11.20
CA THR A 33 4.52 -17.80 12.06
C THR A 33 3.99 -17.66 13.48
N ASP A 34 4.91 -17.57 14.45
CA ASP A 34 4.58 -17.28 15.84
C ASP A 34 3.80 -15.96 15.94
N ARG A 35 2.53 -16.09 16.30
CA ARG A 35 1.52 -15.01 16.28
C ARG A 35 1.89 -13.86 17.21
N THR A 36 2.72 -14.14 18.21
CA THR A 36 3.21 -13.22 19.22
C THR A 36 4.49 -12.48 18.82
N ASN A 37 5.07 -12.75 17.64
CA ASN A 37 6.30 -12.07 17.21
C ASN A 37 6.01 -10.67 16.67
N THR A 38 5.65 -9.76 17.57
CA THR A 38 5.35 -8.36 17.25
C THR A 38 6.56 -7.61 16.71
N LYS A 39 7.79 -8.12 16.96
CA LYS A 39 9.03 -7.61 16.35
C LYS A 39 9.05 -7.80 14.83
N MET A 40 8.59 -8.96 14.35
CA MET A 40 8.48 -9.23 12.91
C MET A 40 7.44 -8.32 12.26
N LEU A 41 6.31 -8.06 12.93
CA LEU A 41 5.31 -7.10 12.46
C LEU A 41 5.85 -5.68 12.41
N SER A 42 6.58 -5.26 13.45
CA SER A 42 7.25 -3.95 13.49
C SER A 42 8.25 -3.78 12.34
N LEU A 43 9.11 -4.79 12.14
CA LEU A 43 10.08 -4.79 11.05
C LEU A 43 9.40 -4.79 9.68
N GLY A 44 8.37 -5.62 9.50
CA GLY A 44 7.65 -5.78 8.24
C GLY A 44 6.84 -4.54 7.83
N LEU A 45 6.13 -3.91 8.78
CA LEU A 45 5.40 -2.66 8.51
C LEU A 45 6.35 -1.49 8.28
N GLY A 46 7.46 -1.43 9.04
CA GLY A 46 8.52 -0.46 8.78
C GLY A 46 9.13 -0.65 7.39
N PHE A 47 9.40 -1.91 7.01
CA PHE A 47 9.87 -2.28 5.68
C PHE A 47 8.90 -1.81 4.58
N SER A 48 7.61 -2.04 4.76
CA SER A 48 6.57 -1.56 3.83
C SER A 48 6.62 -0.03 3.66
N ALA A 49 6.61 0.72 4.76
CA ALA A 49 6.74 2.18 4.72
C ALA A 49 8.02 2.63 3.97
N GLY A 50 9.13 1.94 4.19
CA GLY A 50 10.40 2.21 3.51
C GLY A 50 10.34 2.00 2.00
N VAL A 51 9.76 0.88 1.54
CA VAL A 51 9.56 0.59 0.10
C VAL A 51 8.71 1.69 -0.53
N MET A 52 7.57 2.01 0.08
CA MET A 52 6.58 2.94 -0.48
C MET A 52 7.10 4.38 -0.55
N ILE A 53 7.81 4.84 0.48
CA ILE A 53 8.49 6.14 0.46
C ILE A 53 9.55 6.17 -0.65
N TYR A 54 10.36 5.11 -0.77
CA TYR A 54 11.44 5.09 -1.76
C TYR A 54 10.91 5.06 -3.20
N VAL A 55 9.94 4.20 -3.51
CA VAL A 55 9.25 4.17 -4.83
C VAL A 55 8.68 5.54 -5.16
N SER A 56 8.00 6.17 -4.20
CA SER A 56 7.38 7.48 -4.42
C SER A 56 8.42 8.56 -4.78
N MET A 57 9.53 8.62 -4.04
CA MET A 57 10.55 9.65 -4.23
C MET A 57 11.47 9.40 -5.42
N MET A 58 11.87 8.15 -5.64
CA MET A 58 12.93 7.80 -6.58
C MET A 58 12.41 7.26 -7.91
N ASP A 59 11.12 6.94 -8.00
CA ASP A 59 10.53 6.41 -9.23
C ASP A 59 9.31 7.24 -9.68
N LEU A 60 8.25 7.32 -8.86
CA LEU A 60 7.00 7.98 -9.26
C LEU A 60 7.15 9.48 -9.50
N LEU A 61 7.81 10.23 -8.62
CA LEU A 61 8.01 11.67 -8.83
C LEU A 61 8.92 11.99 -10.04
N PRO A 62 10.06 11.30 -10.24
CA PRO A 62 10.85 11.43 -11.46
C PRO A 62 10.07 11.10 -12.73
N GLN A 63 9.28 10.02 -12.72
CA GLN A 63 8.41 9.67 -13.84
C GLN A 63 7.33 10.74 -14.06
N ALA A 64 6.70 11.24 -13.01
CA ALA A 64 5.72 12.32 -13.09
C ALA A 64 6.28 13.52 -13.86
N ARG A 65 7.48 13.95 -13.46
CA ARG A 65 8.21 15.06 -14.10
C ARG A 65 8.54 14.75 -15.55
N HIS A 66 9.10 13.56 -15.82
CA HIS A 66 9.48 13.14 -17.16
C HIS A 66 8.29 13.17 -18.12
N GLN A 67 7.14 12.64 -17.69
CA GLN A 67 5.90 12.65 -18.47
C GLN A 67 5.41 14.08 -18.73
N LEU A 68 5.43 14.96 -17.73
CA LEU A 68 5.04 16.38 -17.92
C LEU A 68 5.95 17.12 -18.90
N VAL A 69 7.26 16.87 -18.86
CA VAL A 69 8.22 17.45 -19.80
C VAL A 69 7.96 16.94 -21.23
N LEU A 70 7.67 15.65 -21.41
CA LEU A 70 7.26 15.10 -22.71
C LEU A 70 5.93 15.71 -23.20
N GLY A 71 5.05 16.10 -22.28
CA GLY A 71 3.82 16.84 -22.57
C GLY A 71 4.03 18.30 -22.98
N GLY A 72 5.27 18.82 -22.91
CA GLY A 72 5.61 20.19 -23.29
C GLY A 72 5.66 21.18 -22.11
N GLU A 73 5.54 20.72 -20.86
CA GLU A 73 5.34 21.59 -19.70
C GLU A 73 6.63 22.23 -19.13
N GLY A 74 7.81 22.02 -19.72
CA GLY A 74 9.04 22.76 -19.39
C GLY A 74 9.28 23.01 -17.89
N VAL A 75 9.36 24.30 -17.50
CA VAL A 75 9.52 24.73 -16.08
C VAL A 75 8.23 24.54 -15.26
N LEU A 76 7.06 24.54 -15.90
CA LEU A 76 5.78 24.30 -15.24
C LEU A 76 5.66 22.85 -14.74
N ALA A 77 6.36 21.90 -15.37
CA ALA A 77 6.39 20.51 -14.97
C ALA A 77 6.75 20.33 -13.48
N ASP A 78 7.78 21.02 -12.98
CA ASP A 78 8.21 20.91 -11.59
C ASP A 78 7.12 21.40 -10.60
N TRP A 79 6.41 22.47 -10.95
CA TRP A 79 5.28 22.98 -10.15
C TRP A 79 4.06 22.07 -10.20
N MET A 80 3.80 21.44 -11.35
CA MET A 80 2.72 20.47 -11.50
C MET A 80 3.00 19.18 -10.72
N VAL A 81 4.25 18.72 -10.70
CA VAL A 81 4.67 17.59 -9.84
C VAL A 81 4.48 17.93 -8.37
N LEU A 82 4.97 19.10 -7.92
CA LEU A 82 4.80 19.53 -6.53
C LEU A 82 3.31 19.67 -6.15
N GLY A 83 2.52 20.30 -7.03
CA GLY A 83 1.08 20.50 -6.84
C GLY A 83 0.31 19.17 -6.81
N GLY A 84 0.65 18.23 -7.70
CA GLY A 84 0.08 16.89 -7.70
C GLY A 84 0.45 16.10 -6.45
N PHE A 85 1.72 16.13 -6.03
CA PHE A 85 2.21 15.48 -4.83
C PHE A 85 1.52 15.97 -3.56
N LEU A 86 1.52 17.29 -3.32
CA LEU A 86 0.83 17.88 -2.17
C LEU A 86 -0.68 17.71 -2.27
N GLY A 87 -1.24 17.81 -3.49
CA GLY A 87 -2.66 17.55 -3.74
C GLY A 87 -3.06 16.12 -3.40
N GLY A 88 -2.23 15.14 -3.73
CA GLY A 88 -2.43 13.74 -3.35
C GLY A 88 -2.41 13.53 -1.85
N MET A 89 -1.42 14.12 -1.15
CA MET A 89 -1.38 14.11 0.32
C MET A 89 -2.65 14.71 0.94
N LEU A 90 -3.07 15.88 0.46
CA LEU A 90 -4.27 16.55 0.95
C LEU A 90 -5.55 15.76 0.64
N LEU A 91 -5.63 15.12 -0.53
CA LEU A 91 -6.76 14.29 -0.93
C LEU A 91 -6.91 13.12 0.04
N ILE A 92 -5.85 12.34 0.26
CA ILE A 92 -5.93 11.19 1.15
C ILE A 92 -6.13 11.60 2.61
N ALA A 93 -5.48 12.66 3.08
CA ALA A 93 -5.72 13.21 4.41
C ALA A 93 -7.19 13.64 4.62
N SER A 94 -7.82 14.16 3.56
CA SER A 94 -9.24 14.51 3.59
C SER A 94 -10.13 13.27 3.65
N ILE A 95 -9.82 12.24 2.87
CA ILE A 95 -10.54 10.96 2.88
C ILE A 95 -10.40 10.27 4.24
N ASP A 96 -9.19 10.24 4.79
CA ASP A 96 -8.88 9.61 6.06
C ASP A 96 -9.69 10.23 7.21
N LYS A 97 -9.88 11.56 7.21
CA LYS A 97 -10.77 12.23 8.16
C LYS A 97 -12.24 11.78 8.11
N PHE A 98 -12.71 11.28 6.96
CA PHE A 98 -14.05 10.72 6.80
C PHE A 98 -14.13 9.23 7.11
N VAL A 99 -13.00 8.53 7.16
CA VAL A 99 -12.93 7.18 7.71
C VAL A 99 -13.16 7.35 9.22
N PRO A 100 -14.29 6.87 9.77
CA PRO A 100 -14.57 7.05 11.18
C PRO A 100 -13.42 6.41 11.95
N GLU A 101 -12.69 7.15 12.79
CA GLU A 101 -11.64 6.59 13.65
C GLU A 101 -12.20 5.32 14.32
N PRO A 102 -11.86 4.09 13.90
CA PRO A 102 -11.70 3.09 14.92
C PRO A 102 -10.45 3.48 15.71
N VAL A 103 -10.28 2.97 16.91
CA VAL A 103 -8.96 2.98 17.53
C VAL A 103 -8.50 4.38 17.95
N ASN A 104 -8.97 4.79 19.12
CA ASN A 104 -8.06 5.48 20.02
C ASN A 104 -6.80 4.59 20.14
N PRO A 105 -5.60 5.07 19.76
CA PRO A 105 -4.38 4.27 19.73
C PRO A 105 -4.04 3.59 21.06
N HIS A 106 -4.65 3.98 22.17
CA HIS A 106 -4.47 3.37 23.49
C HIS A 106 -5.07 1.95 23.61
N GLU A 107 -5.98 1.49 22.74
CA GLU A 107 -6.49 0.10 22.82
C GLU A 107 -5.54 -0.96 22.25
N LEU A 108 -4.68 -0.58 21.30
CA LEU A 108 -3.69 -1.50 20.71
C LEU A 108 -2.55 -1.84 21.69
N GLN A 109 -2.38 -1.07 22.77
CA GLN A 109 -1.52 -1.48 23.89
C GLN A 109 -1.99 -2.79 24.52
N LEU A 110 -3.30 -3.09 24.49
CA LEU A 110 -3.80 -4.37 24.99
C LEU A 110 -3.31 -5.57 24.17
N VAL A 111 -3.00 -5.42 22.87
CA VAL A 111 -2.55 -6.56 22.03
C VAL A 111 -1.19 -7.11 22.48
N GLY A 112 -0.34 -6.27 23.08
CA GLY A 112 0.90 -6.72 23.74
C GLY A 112 0.65 -7.56 25.01
N ASP A 113 -0.51 -7.39 25.64
CA ASP A 113 -0.94 -8.09 26.86
C ASP A 113 -1.92 -9.26 26.59
N LEU A 114 -2.30 -9.53 25.33
CA LEU A 114 -3.29 -10.57 24.94
C LEU A 114 -2.77 -12.03 25.04
N ALA A 115 -1.79 -12.31 25.90
CA ALA A 115 -1.40 -13.66 26.28
C ALA A 115 -2.39 -14.34 27.26
N GLY A 116 -3.55 -13.73 27.53
CA GLY A 116 -4.60 -14.23 28.43
C GLY A 116 -5.95 -14.47 27.75
N PRO A 117 -6.82 -15.32 28.33
CA PRO A 117 -8.14 -15.64 27.76
C PRO A 117 -9.04 -14.40 27.73
N ALA A 118 -9.58 -14.09 26.55
CA ALA A 118 -10.36 -12.88 26.28
C ALA A 118 -11.69 -12.84 27.05
N GLU A 119 -11.89 -11.80 27.87
CA GLU A 119 -13.19 -11.48 28.48
C GLU A 119 -14.20 -10.97 27.43
N GLU A 120 -15.47 -11.36 27.57
CA GLU A 120 -16.57 -11.11 26.61
C GLU A 120 -16.84 -9.62 26.31
N LYS A 121 -16.50 -8.69 27.21
CA LYS A 121 -16.70 -7.24 27.01
C LYS A 121 -15.69 -6.58 26.06
N GLY A 122 -14.53 -7.21 25.82
CA GLY A 122 -13.52 -6.69 24.87
C GLY A 122 -13.83 -7.03 23.41
N GLN A 123 -14.72 -7.99 23.15
CA GLN A 123 -14.90 -8.59 21.81
C GLN A 123 -15.58 -7.68 20.78
N GLU A 124 -16.44 -6.75 21.18
CA GLU A 124 -17.08 -5.81 20.23
C GLU A 124 -16.11 -4.72 19.77
N GLY A 125 -15.32 -4.14 20.68
CA GLY A 125 -14.26 -3.18 20.34
C GLY A 125 -13.20 -3.80 19.44
N LEU A 126 -12.77 -5.01 19.78
CA LEU A 126 -11.82 -5.81 18.99
C LEU A 126 -12.35 -6.13 17.58
N LYS A 127 -13.59 -6.62 17.43
CA LYS A 127 -14.22 -6.84 16.11
C LYS A 127 -14.30 -5.56 15.28
N ARG A 128 -14.57 -4.42 15.91
CA ARG A 128 -14.56 -3.10 15.28
C ARG A 128 -13.16 -2.78 14.77
N VAL A 129 -12.13 -2.91 15.62
CA VAL A 129 -10.72 -2.68 15.25
C VAL A 129 -10.33 -3.50 14.02
N GLY A 130 -10.59 -4.81 14.02
CA GLY A 130 -10.23 -5.67 12.88
C GLY A 130 -10.94 -5.30 11.56
N LEU A 131 -12.23 -4.95 11.62
CA LEU A 131 -12.99 -4.55 10.43
C LEU A 131 -12.47 -3.23 9.85
N PHE A 132 -12.26 -2.22 10.70
CA PHE A 132 -11.81 -0.93 10.21
C PHE A 132 -10.34 -0.94 9.79
N THR A 133 -9.48 -1.75 10.40
CA THR A 133 -8.12 -1.97 9.86
C THR A 133 -8.16 -2.56 8.46
N ALA A 134 -9.04 -3.53 8.20
CA ALA A 134 -9.20 -4.08 6.85
C ALA A 134 -9.71 -3.03 5.85
N LEU A 135 -10.55 -2.08 6.29
CA LEU A 135 -11.03 -0.97 5.46
C LEU A 135 -9.95 0.10 5.20
N ALA A 136 -9.18 0.49 6.22
CA ALA A 136 -8.05 1.41 6.06
C ALA A 136 -7.04 0.85 5.06
N ILE A 137 -6.73 -0.44 5.16
CA ILE A 137 -5.80 -1.11 4.26
C ILE A 137 -6.38 -1.30 2.86
N ALA A 138 -7.69 -1.56 2.72
CA ALA A 138 -8.32 -1.54 1.40
C ALA A 138 -8.20 -0.15 0.72
N ASN A 139 -8.28 0.94 1.49
CA ASN A 139 -8.07 2.30 0.99
C ASN A 139 -6.61 2.57 0.61
N HIS A 140 -5.65 1.85 1.18
CA HIS A 140 -4.23 1.90 0.82
C HIS A 140 -3.92 1.14 -0.47
N ASN A 141 -4.48 -0.07 -0.59
CA ASN A 141 -4.23 -0.99 -1.71
C ASN A 141 -4.93 -0.51 -3.00
N PHE A 142 -5.97 0.31 -2.89
CA PHE A 142 -6.64 0.90 -4.04
C PHE A 142 -5.71 1.86 -4.85
N PRO A 143 -5.09 2.89 -4.27
CA PRO A 143 -4.06 3.71 -4.92
C PRO A 143 -2.90 2.89 -5.51
N GLU A 144 -2.45 1.84 -4.83
CA GLU A 144 -1.38 0.96 -5.30
C GLU A 144 -1.74 0.20 -6.56
N GLY A 145 -2.96 -0.34 -6.61
CA GLY A 145 -3.47 -1.01 -7.79
C GLY A 145 -3.57 -0.07 -8.98
N MET A 146 -4.03 1.16 -8.74
CA MET A 146 -4.06 2.21 -9.78
C MET A 146 -2.65 2.59 -10.24
N ALA A 147 -1.69 2.72 -9.31
CA ALA A 147 -0.29 3.03 -9.62
C ALA A 147 0.35 1.94 -10.49
N THR A 148 0.28 0.70 -10.03
CA THR A 148 0.83 -0.47 -10.71
C THR A 148 0.25 -0.60 -12.11
N PHE A 149 -1.06 -0.40 -12.25
CA PHE A 149 -1.74 -0.44 -13.54
C PHE A 149 -1.27 0.65 -14.49
N VAL A 150 -1.27 1.92 -14.04
CA VAL A 150 -0.86 3.07 -14.87
C VAL A 150 0.61 2.96 -15.28
N SER A 151 1.49 2.55 -14.37
CA SER A 151 2.91 2.35 -14.68
C SER A 151 3.13 1.21 -15.67
N ALA A 152 2.43 0.08 -15.52
CA ALA A 152 2.52 -1.04 -16.46
C ALA A 152 1.96 -0.72 -17.85
N LEU A 153 0.97 0.16 -17.94
CA LEU A 153 0.47 0.67 -19.22
C LEU A 153 1.47 1.60 -19.90
N GLN A 154 2.18 2.43 -19.15
CA GLN A 154 3.20 3.32 -19.69
C GLN A 154 4.43 2.54 -20.18
N ASP A 155 4.99 1.69 -19.32
CA ASP A 155 6.15 0.87 -19.60
C ASP A 155 6.04 -0.45 -18.84
N PRO A 156 5.85 -1.59 -19.53
CA PRO A 156 5.73 -2.89 -18.88
C PRO A 156 6.92 -3.26 -17.99
N SER A 157 8.14 -2.83 -18.31
CA SER A 157 9.34 -3.14 -17.51
C SER A 157 9.28 -2.43 -16.15
N ILE A 158 8.90 -1.16 -16.16
CA ILE A 158 8.66 -0.37 -14.94
C ILE A 158 7.46 -0.94 -14.19
N GLY A 159 6.40 -1.33 -14.89
CA GLY A 159 5.24 -1.99 -14.30
C GLY A 159 5.57 -3.27 -13.55
N VAL A 160 6.46 -4.10 -14.10
CA VAL A 160 6.96 -5.31 -13.41
C VAL A 160 7.75 -4.93 -12.17
N ALA A 161 8.62 -3.92 -12.23
CA ALA A 161 9.39 -3.44 -11.09
C ALA A 161 8.48 -2.99 -9.94
N ILE A 162 7.48 -2.17 -10.25
CA ILE A 162 6.51 -1.67 -9.28
C ILE A 162 5.67 -2.83 -8.76
N ALA A 163 5.15 -3.71 -9.61
CA ALA A 163 4.33 -4.85 -9.17
C ALA A 163 5.11 -5.79 -8.24
N LEU A 164 6.41 -6.00 -8.48
CA LEU A 164 7.27 -6.78 -7.59
C LEU A 164 7.49 -6.06 -6.26
N ALA A 165 7.79 -4.76 -6.30
CA ALA A 165 7.90 -3.94 -5.09
C ALA A 165 6.62 -4.02 -4.27
N VAL A 166 5.47 -3.83 -4.95
CA VAL A 166 4.12 -3.88 -4.39
C VAL A 166 3.81 -5.27 -3.81
N ALA A 167 4.21 -6.34 -4.50
CA ALA A 167 4.04 -7.69 -3.97
C ALA A 167 4.88 -7.96 -2.70
N ILE A 168 6.11 -7.41 -2.64
CA ILE A 168 7.01 -7.66 -1.50
C ILE A 168 6.51 -6.98 -0.22
N HIS A 169 5.99 -5.75 -0.29
CA HIS A 169 5.49 -5.06 0.92
C HIS A 169 4.08 -5.51 1.35
N ASN A 170 3.26 -5.97 0.41
CA ASN A 170 1.95 -6.54 0.70
C ASN A 170 2.00 -7.81 1.55
N ILE A 171 3.09 -8.58 1.49
CA ILE A 171 3.25 -9.78 2.32
C ILE A 171 3.27 -9.42 3.82
N PRO A 172 4.18 -8.57 4.32
CA PRO A 172 4.14 -8.05 5.70
C PRO A 172 2.81 -7.44 6.10
N GLU A 173 2.18 -6.69 5.20
CA GLU A 173 0.91 -6.04 5.47
C GLU A 173 -0.23 -7.05 5.65
N GLY A 174 -0.35 -8.01 4.73
CA GLY A 174 -1.32 -9.10 4.81
C GLY A 174 -1.14 -9.93 6.09
N MET A 175 0.09 -10.12 6.55
CA MET A 175 0.37 -10.73 7.85
C MET A 175 -0.19 -9.90 9.01
N ALA A 176 0.04 -8.58 9.00
CA ALA A 176 -0.46 -7.67 10.02
C ALA A 176 -1.99 -7.64 10.08
N VAL A 177 -2.66 -7.53 8.93
CA VAL A 177 -4.14 -7.53 8.83
C VAL A 177 -4.70 -8.83 9.39
N ALA A 178 -4.15 -9.96 8.94
CA ALA A 178 -4.62 -11.27 9.36
C ALA A 178 -4.49 -11.47 10.86
N LEU A 179 -3.36 -11.07 11.47
CA LEU A 179 -3.17 -11.19 12.91
C LEU A 179 -4.11 -10.28 13.68
N LEU A 180 -4.28 -9.02 13.27
CA LEU A 180 -5.22 -8.09 13.91
C LEU A 180 -6.66 -8.59 13.85
N VAL A 181 -7.12 -9.02 12.68
CA VAL A 181 -8.47 -9.60 12.53
C VAL A 181 -8.60 -10.92 13.29
N PHE A 182 -7.53 -11.71 13.38
CA PHE A 182 -7.54 -12.94 14.18
C PHE A 182 -7.68 -12.64 15.67
N TYR A 183 -6.89 -11.70 16.21
CA TYR A 183 -7.02 -11.25 17.60
C TYR A 183 -8.38 -10.63 17.88
N ALA A 184 -8.96 -9.96 16.87
CA ALA A 184 -10.27 -9.36 16.96
C ALA A 184 -11.43 -10.38 17.00
N THR A 185 -11.31 -11.46 16.22
CA THR A 185 -12.46 -12.33 15.91
C THR A 185 -12.31 -13.77 16.39
N GLY A 186 -11.10 -14.18 16.80
CA GLY A 186 -10.74 -15.56 17.10
C GLY A 186 -10.76 -16.51 15.90
N SER A 187 -11.06 -16.04 14.69
CA SER A 187 -11.31 -16.89 13.52
C SER A 187 -10.25 -16.72 12.44
N ARG A 188 -9.48 -17.79 12.18
CA ARG A 188 -8.49 -17.83 11.09
C ARG A 188 -9.13 -17.61 9.72
N LYS A 189 -10.34 -18.14 9.52
CA LYS A 189 -11.09 -17.98 8.26
C LYS A 189 -11.49 -16.53 8.04
N LYS A 190 -11.97 -15.83 9.07
CA LYS A 190 -12.30 -14.39 8.97
C LYS A 190 -11.03 -13.58 8.72
N ALA A 191 -9.96 -13.84 9.46
CA ALA A 191 -8.68 -13.18 9.27
C ALA A 191 -8.12 -13.30 7.84
N PHE A 192 -8.11 -14.52 7.29
CA PHE A 192 -7.77 -14.74 5.89
C PHE A 192 -8.69 -13.96 4.95
N LEU A 193 -10.01 -14.09 5.12
CA LEU A 193 -10.98 -13.47 4.21
C LEU A 193 -10.87 -11.94 4.21
N HIS A 194 -10.76 -11.30 5.37
CA HIS A 194 -10.65 -9.84 5.45
C HIS A 194 -9.33 -9.34 4.85
N SER A 195 -8.21 -10.04 5.08
CA SER A 195 -6.92 -9.67 4.47
C SER A 195 -6.87 -9.95 2.97
N PHE A 196 -7.48 -11.04 2.52
CA PHE A 196 -7.60 -11.32 1.09
C PHE A 196 -8.46 -10.26 0.39
N LEU A 197 -9.59 -9.88 0.99
CA LEU A 197 -10.48 -8.86 0.45
C LEU A 197 -9.82 -7.47 0.43
N SER A 198 -8.96 -7.12 1.40
CA SER A 198 -8.19 -5.88 1.33
C SER A 198 -7.20 -5.88 0.18
N GLY A 199 -6.50 -7.01 -0.06
CA GLY A 199 -5.64 -7.19 -1.23
C GLY A 199 -6.39 -7.10 -2.57
N MET A 200 -7.66 -7.50 -2.62
CA MET A 200 -8.50 -7.32 -3.83
C MET A 200 -8.85 -5.86 -4.13
N ALA A 201 -8.55 -4.91 -3.25
CA ALA A 201 -8.68 -3.49 -3.56
C ALA A 201 -7.70 -3.05 -4.68
N GLU A 202 -6.56 -3.73 -4.83
CA GLU A 202 -5.62 -3.45 -5.93
C GLU A 202 -6.23 -3.69 -7.32
N PRO A 203 -6.69 -4.92 -7.68
CA PRO A 203 -7.31 -5.13 -8.99
C PRO A 203 -8.56 -4.26 -9.19
N VAL A 204 -9.27 -3.89 -8.12
CA VAL A 204 -10.35 -2.89 -8.19
C VAL A 204 -9.81 -1.51 -8.54
N GLY A 205 -8.69 -1.09 -7.95
CA GLY A 205 -7.95 0.13 -8.28
C GLY A 205 -7.47 0.14 -9.74
N ALA A 206 -6.97 -0.98 -10.25
CA ALA A 206 -6.62 -1.12 -11.67
C ALA A 206 -7.83 -0.97 -12.59
N VAL A 207 -8.97 -1.58 -12.26
CA VAL A 207 -10.22 -1.42 -13.03
C VAL A 207 -10.68 0.04 -12.99
N ALA A 208 -10.61 0.71 -11.84
CA ALA A 208 -10.92 2.12 -11.74
C ALA A 208 -9.96 2.96 -12.59
N GLY A 209 -8.66 2.68 -12.55
CA GLY A 209 -7.65 3.30 -13.42
C GLY A 209 -7.97 3.11 -14.89
N TYR A 210 -8.37 1.90 -15.30
CA TYR A 210 -8.81 1.62 -16.66
C TYR A 210 -10.04 2.43 -17.06
N LEU A 211 -11.12 2.39 -16.28
CA LEU A 211 -12.38 3.03 -16.64
C LEU A 211 -12.30 4.56 -16.60
N LEU A 212 -11.55 5.11 -15.63
CA LEU A 212 -11.49 6.55 -15.39
C LEU A 212 -10.39 7.23 -16.19
N LEU A 213 -9.23 6.58 -16.36
CA LEU A 213 -8.05 7.25 -16.93
C LEU A 213 -7.89 6.97 -18.42
N LEU A 214 -8.21 5.75 -18.92
CA LEU A 214 -7.90 5.34 -20.30
C LEU A 214 -8.35 6.34 -21.37
N PRO A 215 -9.56 6.94 -21.32
CA PRO A 215 -9.99 7.93 -22.32
C PRO A 215 -9.17 9.23 -22.31
N TYR A 216 -8.48 9.51 -21.21
CA TYR A 216 -7.76 10.76 -20.94
C TYR A 216 -6.25 10.56 -20.83
N LEU A 217 -5.73 9.34 -21.04
CA LEU A 217 -4.31 9.05 -20.93
C LEU A 217 -3.52 9.80 -22.02
N ASN A 218 -2.70 10.72 -21.55
CA ASN A 218 -1.68 11.43 -22.30
C ASN A 218 -0.52 11.76 -21.35
N TYR A 219 0.56 12.30 -21.88
CA TYR A 219 1.76 12.65 -21.11
C TYR A 219 1.46 13.50 -19.85
N ILE A 220 0.58 14.50 -19.98
CA ILE A 220 0.20 15.37 -18.86
C ILE A 220 -0.58 14.57 -17.81
N THR A 221 -1.58 13.79 -18.23
CA THR A 221 -2.40 12.98 -17.33
C THR A 221 -1.57 11.94 -16.59
N PHE A 222 -0.65 11.24 -17.26
CA PHE A 222 0.30 10.32 -16.62
C PHE A 222 1.12 11.03 -15.55
N GLY A 223 1.65 12.20 -15.90
CA GLY A 223 2.45 13.00 -14.99
C GLY A 223 1.71 13.43 -13.72
N ILE A 224 0.48 13.94 -13.87
CA ILE A 224 -0.36 14.34 -12.74
C ILE A 224 -0.73 13.12 -11.88
N VAL A 225 -1.11 12.00 -12.49
CA VAL A 225 -1.50 10.79 -11.79
C VAL A 225 -0.35 10.23 -10.95
N PHE A 226 0.86 10.13 -11.48
CA PHE A 226 2.01 9.66 -10.70
C PHE A 226 2.35 10.60 -9.55
N ALA A 227 2.30 11.91 -9.77
CA ALA A 227 2.54 12.87 -8.70
C ALA A 227 1.53 12.71 -7.56
N VAL A 228 0.24 12.61 -7.89
CA VAL A 228 -0.84 12.40 -6.92
C VAL A 228 -0.64 11.09 -6.15
N ILE A 229 -0.40 9.99 -6.86
CA ILE A 229 -0.19 8.66 -6.24
C ILE A 229 1.02 8.68 -5.30
N ALA A 230 2.14 9.28 -5.71
CA ALA A 230 3.32 9.42 -4.87
C ALA A 230 3.01 10.18 -3.57
N GLY A 231 2.18 11.23 -3.66
CA GLY A 231 1.70 11.98 -2.51
C GLY A 231 0.87 11.12 -1.55
N ILE A 232 -0.07 10.36 -2.10
CA ILE A 232 -0.93 9.44 -1.34
C ILE A 232 -0.07 8.39 -0.61
N MET A 233 0.84 7.73 -1.34
CA MET A 233 1.70 6.67 -0.80
C MET A 233 2.62 7.16 0.32
N VAL A 234 3.21 8.35 0.18
CA VAL A 234 4.04 8.94 1.23
C VAL A 234 3.21 9.32 2.45
N TYR A 235 2.03 9.89 2.27
CA TYR A 235 1.13 10.18 3.39
C TYR A 235 0.80 8.91 4.17
N ILE A 236 0.31 7.86 3.50
CA ILE A 236 -0.08 6.60 4.18
C ILE A 236 1.11 5.95 4.88
N SER A 237 2.29 5.99 4.26
CA SER A 237 3.52 5.45 4.88
C SER A 237 3.86 6.15 6.20
N LEU A 238 3.63 7.46 6.28
CA LEU A 238 3.96 8.28 7.45
C LEU A 238 2.86 8.27 8.51
N ASP A 239 1.59 8.25 8.12
CA ASP A 239 0.43 8.38 9.01
C ASP A 239 -0.09 7.03 9.51
N GLU A 240 0.03 5.98 8.70
CA GLU A 240 -0.48 4.64 9.05
C GLU A 240 0.64 3.64 9.31
N LEU A 241 1.50 3.36 8.31
CA LEU A 241 2.44 2.24 8.36
C LEU A 241 3.53 2.43 9.41
N LEU A 242 4.20 3.59 9.42
CA LEU A 242 5.27 3.87 10.38
C LEU A 242 4.76 3.95 11.84
N PRO A 243 3.63 4.64 12.14
CA PRO A 243 3.03 4.61 13.47
C PRO A 243 2.60 3.21 13.91
N ALA A 244 2.00 2.41 13.01
CA ALA A 244 1.68 1.02 13.29
C ALA A 244 2.94 0.19 13.60
N ALA A 245 3.99 0.31 12.79
CA ALA A 245 5.26 -0.37 12.99
C ALA A 245 5.88 -0.09 14.38
N ARG A 246 5.86 1.18 14.81
CA ARG A 246 6.36 1.62 16.14
C ARG A 246 5.52 1.10 17.30
N LYS A 247 4.28 0.70 17.04
CA LYS A 247 3.37 0.21 18.05
C LYS A 247 3.52 -1.28 18.29
N PHE A 248 3.79 -2.05 17.24
CA PHE A 248 4.03 -3.48 17.36
C PHE A 248 5.41 -3.80 17.97
N GLY A 249 6.40 -2.94 17.83
CA GLY A 249 7.75 -3.25 18.31
C GLY A 249 8.53 -2.02 18.75
N GLU A 250 9.78 -2.25 19.13
CA GLU A 250 10.68 -1.19 19.57
C GLU A 250 10.91 -0.18 18.45
N HIS A 251 11.07 1.09 18.85
CA HIS A 251 11.27 2.20 17.92
C HIS A 251 12.38 1.92 16.88
N HIS A 252 13.52 1.35 17.31
CA HIS A 252 14.63 1.06 16.42
C HIS A 252 14.33 -0.04 15.39
N LEU A 253 13.54 -1.06 15.75
CA LEU A 253 13.16 -2.12 14.81
C LEU A 253 12.33 -1.58 13.64
N SER A 254 11.38 -0.69 13.94
CA SER A 254 10.59 -0.03 12.88
C SER A 254 11.46 0.76 11.90
N ILE A 255 12.48 1.47 12.41
CA ILE A 255 13.41 2.24 11.60
C ILE A 255 14.35 1.33 10.79
N TYR A 256 14.83 0.22 11.36
CA TYR A 256 15.59 -0.77 10.58
C TYR A 256 14.75 -1.39 9.48
N GLY A 257 13.46 -1.60 9.72
CA GLY A 257 12.48 -1.95 8.70
C GLY A 257 12.49 -0.93 7.57
N VAL A 258 12.24 0.35 7.88
CA VAL A 258 12.21 1.45 6.90
C VAL A 258 13.50 1.49 6.07
N ILE A 259 14.66 1.49 6.72
CA ILE A 259 15.95 1.52 6.02
C ILE A 259 16.12 0.28 5.15
N GLY A 260 15.75 -0.91 5.65
CA GLY A 260 15.76 -2.15 4.89
C GLY A 260 14.88 -2.10 3.64
N GLY A 261 13.66 -1.59 3.77
CA GLY A 261 12.72 -1.38 2.66
C GLY A 261 13.27 -0.46 1.60
N MET A 262 13.80 0.69 2.03
CA MET A 262 14.46 1.64 1.13
C MET A 262 15.66 1.02 0.40
N MET A 263 16.50 0.24 1.12
CA MET A 263 17.67 -0.41 0.52
C MET A 263 17.28 -1.47 -0.51
N ILE A 264 16.32 -2.35 -0.20
CA ILE A 264 15.87 -3.36 -1.17
C ILE A 264 15.27 -2.68 -2.39
N MET A 265 14.43 -1.67 -2.19
CA MET A 265 13.83 -0.95 -3.30
C MET A 265 14.87 -0.23 -4.16
N ALA A 266 15.87 0.40 -3.55
CA ALA A 266 16.99 1.03 -4.25
C ALA A 266 17.71 0.04 -5.16
N VAL A 267 18.02 -1.15 -4.65
CA VAL A 267 18.68 -2.20 -5.42
C VAL A 267 17.76 -2.70 -6.53
N SER A 268 16.47 -2.92 -6.24
CA SER A 268 15.49 -3.35 -7.23
C SER A 268 15.38 -2.37 -8.40
N LEU A 269 15.32 -1.07 -8.15
CA LEU A 269 15.26 -0.04 -9.20
C LEU A 269 16.56 0.06 -10.04
N ILE A 270 17.71 -0.37 -9.49
CA ILE A 270 18.98 -0.37 -10.24
C ILE A 270 19.11 -1.61 -11.14
N LEU A 271 18.54 -2.74 -10.72
CA LEU A 271 18.67 -4.02 -11.41
C LEU A 271 17.66 -4.21 -12.56
N LEU A 272 16.64 -3.36 -12.63
CA LEU A 272 15.55 -3.40 -13.61
C LEU A 272 15.68 -2.26 -14.62
#